data_AF-A0A920LK82-F1
#
_entry.id   AF-A0A920LK82-F1
#
_cell.length_a   1.000
_cell.length_b   1.000
_cell.length_c   1.000
_cell.angle_alpha   90.00
_cell.angle_beta   90.00
_cell.angle_gamma   90.00
#
_symmetry.space_group_name_H-M   'P 1'
#
loop_
_entity.id
_entity.type
_entity.pdbx_description
1 polymer ?
#
loop_
_entity_poly.entity_id
_entity_poly.type
_entity_poly.pdbx_seq_one_letter_code
_entity_poly.pdbx_strand_id
1 'polypeptide(L)'
;MVPGCTDPTAFNYNPLANFDDGSCVAVANGCTDTAAANYDPNANTDDGSCHYCFGSNTVTIECAGGSWQAEVSWVLFDGSGDTVLTGGAPFILDTCLDDGCYTLDMYDSFGDGWNGNNFTITENVSGTSVSATLGAGAFGTASVRISSSRLLCIWMY
;
A
#
# COMPACT_ATOMS: atom_id res chain seq x y z
N MET A 1 -24.79 -16.19 38.94
CA MET A 1 -24.69 -15.37 37.72
C MET A 1 -23.23 -15.05 37.50
N VAL A 2 -22.77 -15.11 36.25
CA VAL A 2 -21.46 -14.62 35.83
C VAL A 2 -21.75 -13.33 35.07
N PRO A 3 -21.57 -12.14 35.69
CA PRO A 3 -21.73 -10.86 35.00
C PRO A 3 -20.60 -10.64 33.99
N GLY A 4 -20.93 -10.03 32.86
CA GLY A 4 -19.97 -9.60 31.84
C GLY A 4 -20.64 -9.36 30.49
N CYS A 5 -19.89 -8.88 29.51
CA CYS A 5 -20.44 -8.65 28.18
C CYS A 5 -20.90 -9.96 27.52
N THR A 6 -22.18 -10.02 27.16
CA THR A 6 -22.80 -11.19 26.49
C THR A 6 -22.91 -11.03 24.97
N ASP A 7 -22.54 -9.88 24.43
CA ASP A 7 -22.56 -9.61 22.99
C ASP A 7 -21.31 -10.19 22.30
N PRO A 8 -21.45 -11.19 21.40
CA PRO A 8 -20.33 -11.83 20.71
C PRO A 8 -19.61 -10.92 19.71
N THR A 9 -20.17 -9.76 19.38
CA THR A 9 -19.56 -8.77 18.48
C THR A 9 -18.79 -7.68 19.23
N ALA A 10 -18.84 -7.67 20.57
CA ALA A 10 -18.11 -6.71 21.39
C ALA A 10 -16.63 -7.08 21.53
N PHE A 11 -15.77 -6.07 21.64
CA PHE A 11 -14.33 -6.20 21.83
C PHE A 11 -13.97 -6.99 23.10
N ASN A 12 -14.80 -6.91 24.15
CA ASN A 12 -14.60 -7.57 25.43
C ASN A 12 -15.64 -8.67 25.71
N TYR A 13 -16.15 -9.34 24.67
CA TYR A 13 -17.06 -10.47 24.81
C TYR A 13 -16.54 -11.53 25.79
N ASN A 14 -17.38 -11.96 26.73
CA ASN A 14 -17.06 -13.02 27.67
C ASN A 14 -17.97 -14.24 27.43
N PRO A 15 -17.45 -15.36 26.88
CA PRO A 15 -18.25 -16.55 26.58
C PRO A 15 -18.78 -17.27 27.84
N LEU A 16 -18.29 -16.93 29.03
CA LEU A 16 -18.77 -17.48 30.30
C LEU A 16 -19.82 -16.59 30.97
N ALA A 17 -20.05 -15.36 30.47
CA ALA A 17 -21.06 -14.46 31.00
C ALA A 17 -22.47 -14.96 30.67
N ASN A 18 -23.34 -14.98 31.68
CA ASN A 18 -24.76 -15.33 31.52
C ASN A 18 -25.71 -14.22 31.98
N PHE A 19 -25.15 -13.04 32.24
CA PHE A 19 -25.87 -11.84 32.64
C PHE A 19 -25.08 -10.63 32.13
N ASP A 20 -25.70 -9.81 31.28
CA ASP A 20 -25.08 -8.58 30.79
C ASP A 20 -24.98 -7.56 31.92
N ASP A 21 -23.78 -7.03 32.15
CA ASP A 21 -23.50 -6.00 33.14
C ASP A 21 -23.38 -4.60 32.53
N GLY A 22 -23.63 -4.46 31.22
CA GLY A 22 -23.52 -3.20 30.49
C GLY A 22 -22.07 -2.78 30.21
N SER A 23 -21.09 -3.67 30.40
CA SER A 23 -19.67 -3.41 30.14
C SER A 23 -19.24 -3.59 28.69
N CYS A 24 -20.15 -3.98 27.78
CA CYS A 24 -19.81 -4.24 26.38
C CYS A 24 -19.16 -3.02 25.69
N VAL A 25 -18.00 -3.24 25.09
CA VAL A 25 -17.24 -2.26 24.31
C VAL A 25 -17.41 -2.60 22.83
N ALA A 26 -17.92 -1.66 22.05
CA ALA A 26 -18.03 -1.84 20.60
C ALA A 26 -16.64 -2.00 19.95
N VAL A 27 -16.55 -2.83 18.91
CA VAL A 27 -15.35 -2.92 18.07
C VAL A 27 -15.19 -1.61 17.30
N ALA A 28 -14.02 -1.00 17.43
CA ALA A 28 -13.60 0.17 16.67
C ALA A 28 -12.39 -0.25 15.83
N ASN A 29 -12.61 -0.36 14.52
CA ASN A 29 -11.58 -0.73 13.55
C ASN A 29 -10.72 0.49 13.19
N GLY A 30 -9.42 0.26 13.05
CA GLY A 30 -8.45 1.26 12.61
C GLY A 30 -7.04 0.86 13.05
N CYS A 31 -6.04 1.66 12.69
CA CYS A 31 -4.68 1.35 13.10
C CYS A 31 -4.48 1.53 14.62
N THR A 32 -4.11 0.46 15.31
CA THR A 32 -3.88 0.47 16.77
C THR A 32 -2.41 0.68 17.16
N ASP A 33 -1.49 0.69 16.20
CA ASP A 33 -0.07 0.88 16.46
C ASP A 33 0.31 2.36 16.53
N THR A 34 0.77 2.81 17.70
CA THR A 34 1.25 4.18 17.95
C THR A 34 2.46 4.59 17.11
N ALA A 35 3.18 3.63 16.52
CA ALA A 35 4.29 3.90 15.61
C ALA A 35 3.83 4.14 14.16
N ALA A 36 2.56 3.90 13.83
CA ALA A 36 2.02 4.17 12.50
C ALA A 36 1.68 5.67 12.33
N ALA A 37 1.81 6.16 11.11
CA ALA A 37 1.46 7.53 10.74
C ALA A 37 -0.06 7.79 10.79
N ASN A 38 -0.88 6.76 10.61
CA ASN A 38 -2.35 6.81 10.69
C ASN A 38 -2.91 6.13 11.95
N TYR A 39 -2.13 6.08 13.04
CA TYR A 39 -2.60 5.63 14.35
C TYR A 39 -3.93 6.30 14.75
N ASP A 40 -4.95 5.52 15.07
CA ASP A 40 -6.23 6.00 15.62
C ASP A 40 -6.32 5.65 17.12
N PRO A 41 -6.27 6.64 18.03
CA PRO A 41 -6.39 6.39 19.47
C PRO A 41 -7.76 5.85 19.90
N ASN A 42 -8.78 5.89 19.04
CA ASN A 42 -10.10 5.32 19.31
C ASN A 42 -10.25 3.88 18.79
N ALA A 43 -9.31 3.41 17.95
CA ALA A 43 -9.32 2.04 17.48
C ALA A 43 -8.95 1.08 18.62
N ASN A 44 -9.68 -0.03 18.72
CA ASN A 44 -9.37 -1.13 19.63
C ASN A 44 -9.09 -2.44 18.89
N THR A 45 -9.34 -2.49 17.58
CA THR A 45 -9.12 -3.65 16.73
C THR A 45 -8.36 -3.21 15.49
N ASP A 46 -7.18 -3.79 15.28
CA ASP A 46 -6.39 -3.53 14.08
C ASP A 46 -7.09 -4.10 12.85
N ASP A 47 -7.30 -3.24 11.85
CA ASP A 47 -7.92 -3.60 10.57
C ASP A 47 -6.88 -3.79 9.45
N GLY A 48 -5.59 -3.70 9.77
CA GLY A 48 -4.49 -3.83 8.80
C GLY A 48 -4.24 -2.55 8.00
N SER A 49 -4.91 -1.44 8.31
CA SER A 49 -4.69 -0.16 7.63
C SER A 49 -3.43 0.58 8.10
N CYS A 50 -2.69 0.07 9.07
CA CYS A 50 -1.51 0.75 9.62
C CYS A 50 -0.45 1.09 8.56
N HIS A 51 -0.18 2.38 8.39
CA HIS A 51 0.80 2.93 7.47
C HIS A 51 2.00 3.47 8.24
N TYR A 52 3.19 2.92 7.99
CA TYR A 52 4.39 3.29 8.74
C TYR A 52 5.30 4.23 7.93
N CYS A 53 4.92 5.51 7.84
CA CYS A 53 5.74 6.56 7.22
C CYS A 53 6.85 7.09 8.17
N PHE A 54 7.66 6.23 8.80
CA PHE A 54 8.86 6.67 9.55
C PHE A 54 10.11 5.86 9.19
N GLY A 55 11.11 6.51 8.58
CA GLY A 55 12.46 5.97 8.39
C GLY A 55 12.66 5.13 7.11
N SER A 56 12.93 3.83 7.27
CA SER A 56 13.52 2.91 6.28
C SER A 56 12.71 2.67 5.00
N ASN A 57 11.42 3.03 4.99
CA ASN A 57 10.49 2.73 3.91
C ASN A 57 10.10 3.99 3.10
N THR A 58 10.90 5.04 3.23
CA THR A 58 10.75 6.26 2.40
C THR A 58 11.27 5.98 0.99
N VAL A 59 10.48 6.38 0.00
CA VAL A 59 10.79 6.19 -1.41
C VAL A 59 10.55 7.47 -2.21
N THR A 60 11.33 7.67 -3.27
CA THR A 60 11.02 8.63 -4.33
C THR A 60 10.44 7.87 -5.52
N ILE A 61 9.22 8.22 -5.92
CA ILE A 61 8.59 7.73 -7.14
C ILE A 61 8.80 8.78 -8.22
N GLU A 62 9.38 8.38 -9.34
CA GLU A 62 9.61 9.23 -10.51
C GLU A 62 9.05 8.55 -11.78
N CYS A 63 8.40 9.32 -12.64
CA CYS A 63 8.05 8.87 -14.00
C CYS A 63 8.46 9.95 -15.00
N ALA A 64 9.57 9.73 -15.70
CA ALA A 64 10.16 10.69 -16.64
C ALA A 64 11.21 10.02 -17.55
N GLY A 65 11.96 10.83 -18.31
CA GLY A 65 13.19 10.43 -19.00
C GLY A 65 13.06 10.23 -20.52
N GLY A 66 11.83 10.17 -21.04
CA GLY A 66 11.54 9.94 -22.45
C GLY A 66 10.92 11.13 -23.18
N SER A 67 10.45 10.85 -24.40
CA SER A 67 9.66 11.80 -25.19
C SER A 67 8.17 11.65 -24.92
N TRP A 68 7.35 12.61 -25.36
CA TRP A 68 5.89 12.48 -25.39
C TRP A 68 5.20 12.22 -24.05
N GLN A 69 5.80 12.66 -22.94
CA GLN A 69 5.33 12.45 -21.56
C GLN A 69 3.80 12.62 -21.33
N ALA A 70 3.13 13.49 -22.10
CA ALA A 70 1.68 13.70 -22.03
C ALA A 70 0.82 12.46 -22.38
N GLU A 71 1.36 11.45 -23.06
CA GLU A 71 0.66 10.20 -23.37
C GLU A 71 0.79 9.13 -22.28
N VAL A 72 1.74 9.32 -21.36
CA VAL A 72 2.13 8.37 -20.33
C VAL A 72 1.29 8.57 -19.08
N SER A 73 0.61 7.50 -18.65
CA SER A 73 -0.08 7.46 -17.36
C SER A 73 0.05 6.09 -16.69
N TRP A 74 -0.10 6.04 -15.38
CA TRP A 74 0.10 4.83 -14.61
C TRP A 74 -0.74 4.81 -13.33
N VAL A 75 -0.98 3.59 -12.85
CA VAL A 75 -1.65 3.32 -11.58
C VAL A 75 -0.83 2.27 -10.82
N LEU A 76 -0.53 2.57 -9.56
CA LEU A 76 0.16 1.68 -8.65
C LEU A 76 -0.85 1.10 -7.66
N PHE A 77 -0.90 -0.22 -7.58
CA PHE A 77 -1.73 -0.98 -6.66
C PHE A 77 -0.87 -1.70 -5.63
N ASP A 78 -1.41 -1.88 -4.42
CA ASP A 78 -0.80 -2.74 -3.39
C ASP A 78 -1.06 -4.23 -3.66
N GLY A 79 -0.61 -5.08 -2.72
CA GLY A 79 -0.82 -6.53 -2.79
C GLY A 79 -2.28 -6.98 -2.59
N SER A 80 -3.15 -6.11 -2.10
CA SER A 80 -4.59 -6.35 -1.93
C SER A 80 -5.39 -5.94 -3.18
N GLY A 81 -4.78 -5.18 -4.08
CA GLY A 81 -5.40 -4.64 -5.28
C GLY A 81 -5.97 -3.24 -5.10
N ASP A 82 -5.71 -2.59 -3.95
CA ASP A 82 -6.16 -1.24 -3.69
C ASP A 82 -5.22 -0.22 -4.36
N THR A 83 -5.79 0.89 -4.82
CA THR A 83 -5.02 1.93 -5.51
C THR A 83 -4.21 2.73 -4.48
N VAL A 84 -2.88 2.66 -4.62
CA VAL A 84 -1.92 3.39 -3.78
C VAL A 84 -1.69 4.79 -4.35
N LEU A 85 -1.41 4.87 -5.65
CA LEU A 85 -1.08 6.13 -6.31
C LEU A 85 -1.37 6.07 -7.80
N THR A 86 -1.72 7.22 -8.39
CA THR A 86 -1.90 7.37 -9.84
C THR A 86 -1.10 8.57 -10.32
N GLY A 87 -0.62 8.54 -11.55
CA GLY A 87 0.08 9.67 -12.14
C GLY A 87 0.29 9.56 -13.65
N GLY A 88 1.11 10.46 -14.18
CA GLY A 88 1.56 10.47 -15.57
C GLY A 88 2.87 11.23 -15.70
N ALA A 89 3.55 11.17 -16.85
CA ALA A 89 4.85 11.82 -16.98
C ALA A 89 4.71 13.33 -17.31
N PRO A 90 5.61 14.21 -16.84
CA PRO A 90 6.61 13.96 -15.82
C PRO A 90 5.97 13.91 -14.42
N PHE A 91 6.51 13.07 -13.54
CA PHE A 91 6.07 12.97 -12.15
C PHE A 91 7.26 12.75 -11.22
N ILE A 92 7.22 13.37 -10.05
CA ILE A 92 8.12 13.07 -8.94
C ILE A 92 7.37 13.28 -7.62
N LEU A 93 7.45 12.31 -6.71
CA LEU A 93 6.89 12.39 -5.37
C LEU A 93 7.73 11.60 -4.38
N ASP A 94 8.10 12.27 -3.28
CA ASP A 94 8.62 11.61 -2.09
C ASP A 94 7.45 11.12 -1.24
N THR A 95 7.40 9.81 -0.99
CA THR A 95 6.38 9.16 -0.19
C THR A 95 6.98 8.02 0.63
N CYS A 96 6.17 7.24 1.32
CA CYS A 96 6.56 5.95 1.85
C CYS A 96 5.72 4.85 1.19
N LEU A 97 6.31 3.66 1.06
CA LEU A 97 5.62 2.45 0.64
C LEU A 97 5.99 1.33 1.60
N ASP A 98 5.01 0.59 2.09
CA ASP A 98 5.25 -0.56 2.96
C ASP A 98 5.99 -1.68 2.19
N ASP A 99 6.74 -2.51 2.92
CA ASP A 99 7.41 -3.67 2.34
C ASP A 99 6.37 -4.62 1.74
N GLY A 100 6.51 -4.93 0.45
CA GLY A 100 5.48 -5.67 -0.25
C GLY A 100 5.69 -5.76 -1.75
N CYS A 101 4.71 -6.38 -2.40
CA CYS A 101 4.66 -6.50 -3.85
C CYS A 101 3.51 -5.64 -4.36
N TYR A 102 3.83 -4.79 -5.32
CA TYR A 102 2.95 -3.81 -5.92
C TYR A 102 2.74 -4.18 -7.39
N THR A 103 1.57 -3.82 -7.91
CA THR A 103 1.26 -3.97 -9.33
C THR A 103 1.21 -2.59 -9.95
N LEU A 104 1.99 -2.40 -11.01
CA LEU A 104 2.01 -1.17 -11.80
C LEU A 104 1.31 -1.41 -13.13
N ASP A 105 0.18 -0.76 -13.32
CA ASP A 105 -0.44 -0.64 -14.63
C ASP A 105 0.08 0.60 -15.35
N MET A 106 0.50 0.40 -16.60
CA MET A 106 1.11 1.40 -17.45
C MET A 106 0.23 1.60 -18.68
N TYR A 107 -0.08 2.85 -18.99
CA TYR A 107 -0.95 3.24 -20.09
C TYR A 107 -0.23 4.20 -21.03
N ASP A 108 -0.47 4.01 -22.32
CA ASP A 108 0.00 4.87 -23.40
C ASP A 108 -1.14 5.17 -24.35
N SER A 109 -1.38 6.46 -24.63
CA SER A 109 -2.51 6.91 -25.43
C SER A 109 -2.35 6.63 -26.94
N PHE A 110 -1.12 6.54 -27.45
CA PHE A 110 -0.86 6.34 -28.88
C PHE A 110 -0.59 4.88 -29.26
N GLY A 111 -0.32 4.04 -28.28
CA GLY A 111 -0.14 2.60 -28.43
C GLY A 111 1.22 2.17 -28.96
N ASP A 112 2.22 3.05 -28.96
CA ASP A 112 3.59 2.76 -29.39
C ASP A 112 4.56 2.57 -28.21
N GLY A 113 4.06 2.71 -26.98
CA GLY A 113 4.81 2.51 -25.75
C GLY A 113 5.28 3.84 -25.15
N TRP A 114 6.16 3.77 -24.16
CA TRP A 114 6.53 4.93 -23.36
C TRP A 114 7.70 5.75 -23.92
N ASN A 115 8.24 5.39 -25.10
CA ASN A 115 9.20 6.21 -25.83
C ASN A 115 10.40 6.71 -24.98
N GLY A 116 10.89 5.82 -24.10
CA GLY A 116 12.02 6.07 -23.19
C GLY A 116 11.64 6.58 -21.80
N ASN A 117 10.35 6.84 -21.53
CA ASN A 117 9.90 7.15 -20.17
C ASN A 117 9.98 5.89 -19.31
N ASN A 118 10.38 6.08 -18.06
CA ASN A 118 10.56 5.00 -17.10
C ASN A 118 9.88 5.39 -15.79
N PHE A 119 9.10 4.48 -15.23
CA PHE A 119 8.60 4.60 -13.87
C PHE A 119 9.63 3.97 -12.93
N THR A 120 10.11 4.73 -11.97
CA THR A 120 11.16 4.32 -11.03
C THR A 120 10.70 4.58 -9.61
N ILE A 121 10.86 3.58 -8.74
CA ILE A 121 10.75 3.73 -7.30
C ILE A 121 12.15 3.56 -6.72
N THR A 122 12.62 4.55 -5.97
CA THR A 122 13.94 4.53 -5.32
C THR A 122 13.76 4.59 -3.82
N GLU A 123 14.32 3.64 -3.09
CA GLU A 123 14.38 3.69 -1.63
C GLU A 123 15.37 4.77 -1.18
N ASN A 124 14.90 5.73 -0.38
CA ASN A 124 15.69 6.90 0.02
C ASN A 124 16.79 6.56 1.02
N VAL A 125 16.64 5.43 1.74
CA VAL A 125 17.62 4.98 2.74
C VAL A 125 18.67 4.06 2.14
N SER A 126 18.27 3.08 1.32
CA SER A 126 19.21 2.11 0.74
C SER A 126 19.79 2.57 -0.61
N GLY A 127 19.12 3.49 -1.30
CA GLY A 127 19.41 3.88 -2.68
C GLY A 127 19.06 2.82 -3.72
N THR A 128 18.45 1.69 -3.31
CA THR A 128 18.01 0.64 -4.22
C THR A 128 16.83 1.16 -5.02
N SER A 129 16.84 0.92 -6.33
CA SER A 129 15.72 1.28 -7.19
C SER A 129 15.21 0.11 -8.01
N VAL A 130 13.92 0.17 -8.27
CA VAL A 130 13.19 -0.73 -9.16
C VAL A 130 12.52 0.13 -10.21
N SER A 131 12.51 -0.34 -11.46
CA SER A 131 11.91 0.43 -12.54
C SER A 131 11.20 -0.43 -13.57
N ALA A 132 10.23 0.17 -14.24
CA ALA A 132 9.43 -0.45 -15.28
C ALA A 132 9.07 0.58 -16.35
N THR A 133 8.97 0.09 -17.59
CA THR A 133 8.60 0.88 -18.77
C THR A 133 7.73 0.03 -19.69
N LEU A 134 6.93 0.70 -20.53
CA LEU A 134 6.14 0.06 -21.58
C LEU A 134 6.91 0.10 -22.90
N GLY A 135 7.43 -1.05 -23.33
CA GLY A 135 8.26 -1.13 -24.54
C GLY A 135 7.50 -0.96 -25.86
N ALA A 136 6.19 -1.28 -25.87
CA ALA A 136 5.28 -1.10 -27.00
C ALA A 136 3.83 -1.31 -26.54
N GLY A 137 2.86 -0.85 -27.33
CA GLY A 137 1.43 -1.04 -27.06
C GLY A 137 0.85 0.05 -26.16
N ALA A 138 -0.48 0.04 -26.02
CA ALA A 138 -1.22 1.06 -25.25
C ALA A 138 -1.36 0.73 -23.76
N PHE A 139 -1.01 -0.50 -23.36
CA PHE A 139 -1.18 -0.98 -21.99
C PHE A 139 -0.17 -2.08 -21.67
N GLY A 140 0.33 -2.08 -20.44
CA GLY A 140 1.05 -3.21 -19.87
C GLY A 140 1.05 -3.17 -18.35
N THR A 141 1.28 -4.33 -17.74
CA THR A 141 1.36 -4.47 -16.28
C THR A 141 2.74 -4.98 -15.89
N ALA A 142 3.28 -4.45 -14.80
CA ALA A 142 4.53 -4.92 -14.20
C ALA A 142 4.36 -5.12 -12.69
N SER A 143 5.07 -6.10 -12.14
CA SER A 143 5.15 -6.28 -10.69
C SER A 143 6.42 -5.61 -10.16
N VAL A 144 6.26 -4.81 -9.11
CA VAL A 144 7.33 -4.05 -8.46
C VAL A 144 7.42 -4.48 -7.01
N ARG A 145 8.63 -4.70 -6.49
CA ARG A 145 8.83 -5.16 -5.11
C ARG A 145 9.59 -4.11 -4.32
N ILE A 146 9.03 -3.73 -3.17
CA ILE A 146 9.69 -2.90 -2.16
C ILE A 146 10.04 -3.81 -1.00
N SER A 147 11.30 -3.82 -0.58
CA SER A 147 11.68 -4.57 0.60
C SER A 147 12.92 -4.02 1.28
N SER A 148 12.78 -3.71 2.55
CA SER A 148 13.91 -3.51 3.45
C SER A 148 14.75 -4.79 3.65
N SER A 149 14.20 -5.99 3.35
CA SER A 149 14.92 -7.27 3.45
C SER A 149 14.71 -8.19 2.22
N ARG A 150 15.80 -8.80 1.73
CA ARG A 150 15.92 -9.53 0.45
C ARG A 150 15.14 -10.88 0.33
N LEU A 151 13.91 -11.00 0.85
CA LEU A 151 13.10 -12.22 0.76
C LEU A 151 12.02 -12.14 -0.34
N LEU A 152 12.33 -12.80 -1.46
CA LEU A 152 11.60 -12.81 -2.74
C LEU A 152 10.07 -12.90 -2.62
N CYS A 153 9.36 -12.12 -3.44
CA CYS A 153 8.01 -12.48 -3.85
C CYS A 153 8.14 -13.82 -4.60
N ILE A 154 7.79 -14.92 -3.94
CA ILE A 154 7.75 -16.23 -4.58
C ILE A 154 6.52 -16.21 -5.47
N TRP A 155 6.74 -16.22 -6.77
CA TRP A 155 5.76 -16.50 -7.81
C TRP A 155 4.79 -17.59 -7.35
N MET A 156 3.51 -17.28 -7.20
CA MET A 156 2.47 -18.31 -7.23
C MET A 156 2.01 -18.44 -8.68
N TYR A 157 2.65 -19.44 -9.33
CA TYR A 157 2.39 -20.13 -10.61
C TYR A 157 1.51 -19.45 -11.68
#